data_AF-A0A2D0JYI5-F1
#
_entry.id   AF-A0A2D0JYI5-F1
#
_cell.length_a   1.000
_cell.length_b   1.000
_cell.length_c   1.000
_cell.angle_alpha   90.00
_cell.angle_beta   90.00
_cell.angle_gamma   90.00
#
_symmetry.space_group_name_H-M   'P 1'
#
loop_
_entity.id
_entity.type
_entity.pdbx_description
1 polymer ?
#
loop_
_entity_poly.entity_id
_entity_poly.type
_entity_poly.pdbx_seq_one_letter_code
_entity_poly.pdbx_strand_id
1 'polypeptide(L)'
;MNNLLFYLRLPEVMDRIRFDDYFSPGGFTDNDRLWSKGDTSFSGYQLLLEYFTFREKFMFVELNGLEGVRFPDKTQWFELDIVLSELWDSDFLVKTEHIRLHCVSVINLFTLEADPLTVNGLENEYLLRPRRLQDGHTEIYSVDGVNSSRHAEEGAYVPFTSFRHRGGMLRRTAPERYYHTRVRRGVTGLHDTWLILGGQVWENNRSITSETLSLQITGTNGQLPRKALQSTLLNRCEQTLQLPVRVQNLCKPTLPAYPPAEDRFHWRVLSHLGSSFLNMMASAEVLRGTLALYNWQEDEMNNRKLDAIMAVRHEHLQRFEKGFLLRGIDIEVTLDSNGFTGEGDIHLFGEMLNRFFSLYADIHLFNQLTLIIQPSGKCIRWTENHNQNLPR
;
A
#
# COMPACT_ATOMS: atom_id res chain seq x y z
N MET A 1 8.43 19.29 16.05
CA MET A 1 7.15 19.35 16.78
C MET A 1 6.59 20.75 16.59
N ASN A 2 5.58 20.90 15.74
CA ASN A 2 4.93 22.19 15.53
C ASN A 2 4.07 22.49 16.75
N ASN A 3 4.29 23.64 17.39
CA ASN A 3 3.42 24.19 18.44
C ASN A 3 2.12 24.71 17.80
N LEU A 4 1.28 23.82 17.30
CA LEU A 4 -0.10 24.16 16.96
C LEU A 4 -0.87 24.34 18.27
N LEU A 5 -1.70 25.37 18.32
CA LEU A 5 -2.62 25.58 19.44
C LEU A 5 -4.03 25.28 18.98
N PHE A 6 -4.71 24.42 19.72
CA PHE A 6 -6.06 23.99 19.44
C PHE A 6 -7.00 24.58 20.46
N TYR A 7 -8.09 25.17 19.96
CA TYR A 7 -9.16 25.66 20.80
C TYR A 7 -10.50 25.13 20.32
N LEU A 8 -11.36 24.83 21.28
CA LEU A 8 -12.72 24.40 21.07
C LEU A 8 -13.67 25.49 21.56
N ARG A 9 -14.72 25.77 20.79
CA ARG A 9 -15.85 26.59 21.25
C ARG A 9 -17.13 25.77 21.18
N LEU A 10 -17.85 25.76 22.29
CA LEU A 10 -19.14 25.09 22.44
C LEU A 10 -20.27 26.14 22.42
N PRO A 11 -21.51 25.77 22.05
CA PRO A 11 -22.61 26.73 21.87
C PRO A 11 -22.95 27.56 23.11
N GLU A 12 -22.75 26.99 24.31
CA GLU A 12 -23.11 27.61 25.59
C GLU A 12 -21.91 28.27 26.30
N VAL A 13 -20.72 28.18 25.72
CA VAL A 13 -19.47 28.70 26.31
C VAL A 13 -18.91 29.79 25.40
N MET A 14 -18.92 31.04 25.87
CA MET A 14 -18.36 32.18 25.13
C MET A 14 -16.84 32.05 24.94
N ASP A 15 -16.16 31.48 25.94
CA ASP A 15 -14.71 31.36 25.97
C ASP A 15 -14.21 30.12 25.22
N ARG A 16 -13.06 30.30 24.57
CA ARG A 16 -12.34 29.23 23.90
C ARG A 16 -11.69 28.32 24.93
N ILE A 17 -11.96 27.02 24.85
CA ILE A 17 -11.37 26.00 25.71
C ILE A 17 -10.14 25.44 24.99
N ARG A 18 -8.97 25.57 25.61
CA ARG A 18 -7.76 24.89 25.11
C ARG A 18 -7.81 23.41 25.48
N PHE A 19 -7.40 22.56 24.55
CA PHE A 19 -7.33 21.12 24.73
C PHE A 19 -6.02 20.58 24.13
N ASP A 20 -5.56 19.43 24.63
CA ASP A 20 -4.26 18.84 24.29
C ASP A 20 -4.41 17.90 23.10
N ASP A 21 -4.19 18.43 21.89
CA ASP A 21 -4.45 17.73 20.64
C ASP A 21 -3.27 17.80 19.70
N TYR A 22 -3.29 16.89 18.73
CA TYR A 22 -2.32 16.87 17.66
C TYR A 22 -2.91 16.24 16.40
N PHE A 23 -2.41 16.71 15.26
CA PHE A 23 -2.68 16.04 13.99
C PHE A 23 -1.68 14.92 13.76
N SER A 24 -2.17 13.76 13.31
CA SER A 24 -1.36 12.69 12.73
C SER A 24 -1.73 12.49 11.25
N PRO A 25 -0.75 12.12 10.41
CA PRO A 25 -1.05 11.75 9.03
C PRO A 25 -1.72 10.37 8.98
N GLY A 26 -2.82 10.26 8.24
CA GLY A 26 -3.47 9.00 7.91
C GLY A 26 -2.88 8.35 6.65
N GLY A 27 -3.20 7.08 6.42
CA GLY A 27 -2.79 6.36 5.20
C GLY A 27 -1.46 5.60 5.30
N PHE A 28 -0.76 5.72 6.42
CA PHE A 28 0.55 5.10 6.65
C PHE A 28 0.52 3.87 7.54
N THR A 29 -0.62 3.60 8.20
CA THR A 29 -0.73 2.51 9.16
C THR A 29 -1.07 1.19 8.48
N ASP A 30 -0.90 0.09 9.22
CA ASP A 30 -1.24 -1.25 8.74
C ASP A 30 -2.74 -1.42 8.48
N ASN A 31 -3.58 -0.64 9.16
CA ASN A 31 -5.04 -0.64 9.00
C ASN A 31 -5.50 0.14 7.76
N ASP A 32 -4.64 1.03 7.24
CA ASP A 32 -4.97 1.87 6.09
C ASP A 32 -4.58 1.24 4.75
N ARG A 33 -4.02 0.03 4.75
CA ARG A 33 -3.53 -0.62 3.52
C ARG A 33 -4.66 -0.81 2.52
N LEU A 34 -4.38 -0.47 1.26
CA LEU A 34 -5.38 -0.60 0.20
C LEU A 34 -5.65 -2.07 -0.17
N TRP A 35 -4.63 -2.93 -0.07
CA TRP A 35 -4.77 -4.37 -0.30
C TRP A 35 -4.12 -5.17 0.84
N SER A 36 -4.66 -6.37 1.08
CA SER A 36 -4.19 -7.26 2.12
C SER A 36 -2.73 -7.64 1.88
N LYS A 37 -1.95 -7.55 2.95
CA LYS A 37 -0.56 -7.97 2.97
C LYS A 37 -0.50 -9.50 2.95
N GLY A 38 0.31 -10.09 2.07
CA GLY A 38 0.68 -11.50 2.22
C GLY A 38 1.47 -11.71 3.51
N ASP A 39 1.31 -12.85 4.19
CA ASP A 39 1.89 -13.14 5.51
C ASP A 39 3.40 -12.83 5.66
N THR A 40 4.14 -12.74 4.55
CA THR A 40 5.59 -12.52 4.53
C THR A 40 6.07 -11.31 3.73
N SER A 41 5.20 -10.38 3.30
CA SER A 41 5.68 -9.19 2.59
C SER A 41 6.23 -8.14 3.57
N PHE A 42 6.93 -7.11 3.07
CA PHE A 42 7.41 -6.00 3.88
C PHE A 42 6.53 -4.78 3.62
N SER A 43 6.04 -4.12 4.68
CA SER A 43 5.03 -3.06 4.58
C SER A 43 5.57 -1.77 3.97
N GLY A 44 6.84 -1.42 4.21
CA GLY A 44 7.39 -0.16 3.72
C GLY A 44 7.54 -0.09 2.19
N TYR A 45 7.70 -1.22 1.49
CA TYR A 45 7.71 -1.23 0.03
C TYR A 45 6.30 -1.08 -0.57
N GLN A 46 5.26 -1.52 0.14
CA GLN A 46 3.87 -1.32 -0.28
C GLN A 46 3.52 0.17 -0.29
N LEU A 47 3.95 0.92 0.74
CA LEU A 47 3.70 2.36 0.80
C LEU A 47 4.26 3.07 -0.45
N LEU A 48 5.44 2.67 -0.95
CA LEU A 48 6.02 3.26 -2.17
C LEU A 48 5.12 3.04 -3.39
N LEU A 49 4.60 1.81 -3.58
CA LEU A 49 3.64 1.54 -4.64
C LEU A 49 2.39 2.40 -4.48
N GLU A 50 1.83 2.48 -3.27
CA GLU A 50 0.64 3.30 -3.00
C GLU A 50 0.90 4.78 -3.27
N TYR A 51 2.08 5.30 -2.95
CA TYR A 51 2.44 6.70 -3.20
C TYR A 51 2.55 7.02 -4.70
N PHE A 52 3.20 6.16 -5.47
CA PHE A 52 3.37 6.39 -6.92
C PHE A 52 2.12 6.04 -7.74
N THR A 53 1.15 5.30 -7.20
CA THR A 53 -0.08 4.89 -7.92
C THR A 53 -1.36 5.58 -7.45
N PHE A 54 -1.51 5.87 -6.15
CA PHE A 54 -2.71 6.48 -5.58
C PHE A 54 -2.37 7.36 -4.37
N ARG A 55 -1.75 8.51 -4.66
CA ARG A 55 -1.25 9.48 -3.67
C ARG A 55 -2.35 10.00 -2.74
N GLU A 56 -3.59 10.11 -3.22
CA GLU A 56 -4.74 10.63 -2.47
C GLU A 56 -5.00 9.87 -1.16
N LYS A 57 -4.54 8.61 -1.06
CA LYS A 57 -4.52 7.84 0.18
C LYS A 57 -3.84 8.57 1.35
N PHE A 58 -2.82 9.37 1.07
CA PHE A 58 -2.03 10.07 2.09
C PHE A 58 -2.53 11.47 2.41
N MET A 59 -3.70 11.85 1.87
CA MET A 59 -4.34 13.16 2.11
C MET A 59 -5.33 13.13 3.28
N PHE A 60 -5.29 12.06 4.09
CA PHE A 60 -6.05 11.95 5.33
C PHE A 60 -5.24 12.51 6.49
N VAL A 61 -5.89 13.27 7.35
CA VAL A 61 -5.31 13.82 8.58
C VAL A 61 -6.27 13.52 9.72
N GLU A 62 -5.74 12.94 10.78
CA GLU A 62 -6.50 12.57 11.98
C GLU A 62 -6.27 13.62 13.06
N LEU A 63 -7.35 14.13 13.63
CA LEU A 63 -7.32 14.97 14.84
C LEU A 63 -7.43 14.05 16.06
N ASN A 64 -6.39 14.00 16.88
CA ASN A 64 -6.32 13.17 18.09
C ASN A 64 -6.46 14.06 19.33
N GLY A 65 -7.10 13.54 20.39
CA GLY A 65 -7.26 14.21 21.68
C GLY A 65 -8.72 14.60 22.02
N LEU A 66 -9.63 14.49 21.04
CA LEU A 66 -11.06 14.78 21.23
C LEU A 66 -11.74 13.88 22.25
N GLU A 67 -11.20 12.69 22.53
CA GLU A 67 -11.68 11.78 23.58
C GLU A 67 -11.60 12.39 24.99
N GLY A 68 -10.71 13.35 25.21
CA GLY A 68 -10.58 14.09 26.47
C GLY A 68 -11.63 15.19 26.65
N VAL A 69 -12.34 15.55 25.58
CA VAL A 69 -13.31 16.64 25.57
C VAL A 69 -14.68 16.15 26.03
N ARG A 70 -15.25 16.83 27.02
CA ARG A 70 -16.64 16.59 27.45
C ARG A 70 -17.60 17.44 26.64
N PHE A 71 -18.34 16.80 25.74
CA PHE A 71 -19.43 17.43 25.01
C PHE A 71 -20.73 17.32 25.82
N PRO A 72 -21.45 18.43 26.09
CA PRO A 72 -22.79 18.38 26.67
C PRO A 72 -23.75 17.54 25.83
N ASP A 73 -24.70 16.84 26.47
CA ASP A 73 -25.62 15.86 25.84
C ASP A 73 -26.46 16.42 24.68
N LYS A 74 -26.59 17.75 24.56
CA LYS A 74 -27.38 18.44 23.52
C LYS A 74 -26.53 19.28 22.56
N THR A 75 -25.23 18.99 22.46
CA THR A 75 -24.33 19.72 21.56
C THR A 75 -24.68 19.44 20.10
N GLN A 76 -25.23 20.44 19.40
CA GLN A 76 -25.60 20.32 17.98
C GLN A 76 -24.45 20.67 17.04
N TRP A 77 -23.53 21.53 17.50
CA TRP A 77 -22.37 22.00 16.76
C TRP A 77 -21.28 22.39 17.74
N PHE A 78 -20.05 22.42 17.26
CA PHE A 78 -18.92 23.03 17.94
C PHE A 78 -18.01 23.65 16.89
N GLU A 79 -17.20 24.63 17.30
CA GLU A 79 -16.17 25.24 16.47
C GLU A 79 -14.80 24.76 16.94
N LEU A 80 -13.93 24.48 15.97
CA LEU A 80 -12.55 24.11 16.19
C LEU A 80 -11.64 25.18 15.58
N ASP A 81 -10.92 25.89 16.43
CA ASP A 81 -9.97 26.91 16.04
C ASP A 81 -8.55 26.33 16.07
N ILE A 82 -7.93 26.18 14.89
CA ILE A 82 -6.56 25.69 14.73
C ILE A 82 -5.66 26.90 14.49
N VAL A 83 -4.78 27.19 15.44
CA VAL A 83 -3.81 28.29 15.32
C VAL A 83 -2.49 27.74 14.80
N LEU A 84 -2.15 28.16 13.59
CA LEU A 84 -0.90 27.81 12.90
C LEU A 84 0.25 28.69 13.38
N SER A 85 1.46 28.15 13.38
CA SER A 85 2.69 28.88 13.71
C SER A 85 3.21 29.73 12.55
N GLU A 86 2.70 29.49 11.34
CA GLU A 86 3.08 30.19 10.11
C GLU A 86 1.89 30.96 9.55
N LEU A 87 2.18 32.00 8.77
CA LEU A 87 1.15 32.77 8.07
C LEU A 87 0.53 31.91 6.97
N TRP A 88 -0.80 31.89 6.93
CA TRP A 88 -1.53 31.23 5.86
C TRP A 88 -1.39 32.01 4.56
N ASP A 89 -1.23 31.29 3.44
CA ASP A 89 -1.17 31.90 2.11
C ASP A 89 -2.52 32.52 1.75
N SER A 90 -2.55 33.84 1.55
CA SER A 90 -3.77 34.58 1.23
C SER A 90 -4.38 34.19 -0.12
N ASP A 91 -3.59 33.63 -1.02
CA ASP A 91 -4.06 33.20 -2.34
C ASP A 91 -4.90 31.92 -2.24
N PHE A 92 -4.76 31.17 -1.14
CA PHE A 92 -5.52 29.95 -0.90
C PHE A 92 -6.75 30.21 -0.02
N LEU A 93 -7.91 30.33 -0.67
CA LEU A 93 -9.21 30.42 0.00
C LEU A 93 -9.72 29.02 0.39
N VAL A 94 -9.79 28.76 1.70
CA VAL A 94 -10.39 27.53 2.24
C VAL A 94 -11.91 27.57 2.05
N LYS A 95 -12.46 26.54 1.41
CA LYS A 95 -13.90 26.37 1.21
C LYS A 95 -14.40 25.12 1.94
N THR A 96 -15.70 25.07 2.19
CA THR A 96 -16.38 23.91 2.81
C THR A 96 -16.22 22.60 2.04
N GLU A 97 -15.82 22.67 0.77
CA GLU A 97 -15.58 21.50 -0.07
C GLU A 97 -14.18 20.90 0.08
N HIS A 98 -13.22 21.64 0.63
CA HIS A 98 -11.82 21.21 0.79
C HIS A 98 -11.60 20.27 1.98
N ILE A 99 -12.47 20.34 3.00
CA ILE A 99 -12.42 19.45 4.17
C ILE A 99 -13.67 18.60 4.14
N ARG A 100 -13.49 17.27 4.10
CA ARG A 100 -14.57 16.31 4.07
C ARG A 100 -14.36 15.27 5.16
N LEU A 101 -15.43 14.96 5.87
CA LEU A 101 -15.50 13.83 6.80
C LEU A 101 -16.18 12.64 6.12
N HIS A 102 -16.12 11.46 6.72
CA HIS A 102 -16.76 10.23 6.22
C HIS A 102 -16.32 9.83 4.81
N CYS A 103 -15.02 9.97 4.55
CA CYS A 103 -14.39 9.60 3.29
C CYS A 103 -13.54 8.33 3.50
N VAL A 104 -13.47 7.47 2.49
CA VAL A 104 -12.67 6.25 2.53
C VAL A 104 -12.13 5.94 1.14
N SER A 105 -10.92 5.41 1.07
CA SER A 105 -10.35 4.88 -0.16
C SER A 105 -10.89 3.48 -0.43
N VAL A 106 -11.32 3.22 -1.67
CA VAL A 106 -11.86 1.91 -2.08
C VAL A 106 -11.13 1.42 -3.31
N ILE A 107 -10.97 0.10 -3.43
CA ILE A 107 -10.39 -0.56 -4.61
C ILE A 107 -11.45 -1.43 -5.30
N ASN A 108 -11.29 -1.62 -6.61
CA ASN A 108 -12.25 -2.39 -7.41
C ASN A 108 -11.97 -3.89 -7.31
N LEU A 109 -12.41 -4.52 -6.22
CA LEU A 109 -12.39 -5.97 -6.03
C LEU A 109 -13.78 -6.47 -5.69
N PHE A 110 -14.15 -7.62 -6.24
CA PHE A 110 -15.43 -8.26 -5.97
C PHE A 110 -15.31 -9.78 -6.03
N THR A 111 -16.16 -10.48 -5.28
CA THR A 111 -16.21 -11.94 -5.30
C THR A 111 -16.74 -12.44 -6.63
N LEU A 112 -16.05 -13.42 -7.22
CA LEU A 112 -16.45 -14.13 -8.43
C LEU A 112 -16.89 -15.54 -8.10
N GLU A 113 -18.06 -15.91 -8.62
CA GLU A 113 -18.45 -17.31 -8.71
C GLU A 113 -17.74 -17.95 -9.91
N ALA A 114 -16.99 -19.01 -9.64
CA ALA A 114 -16.38 -19.85 -10.65
C ALA A 114 -17.25 -21.07 -10.93
N ASP A 115 -17.32 -21.50 -12.19
CA ASP A 115 -17.89 -22.82 -12.49
C ASP A 115 -17.03 -23.91 -11.82
N PRO A 116 -17.63 -25.00 -11.31
CA PRO A 116 -16.88 -26.11 -10.77
C PRO A 116 -15.89 -26.66 -11.81
N LEU A 117 -14.61 -26.69 -11.46
CA LEU A 117 -13.57 -27.15 -12.37
C LEU A 117 -13.46 -28.67 -12.28
N THR A 118 -13.79 -29.37 -13.36
CA THR A 118 -13.58 -30.81 -13.44
C THR A 118 -12.15 -31.11 -13.89
N VAL A 119 -11.44 -31.86 -13.07
CA VAL A 119 -10.00 -32.15 -13.20
C VAL A 119 -9.84 -33.63 -13.54
N ASN A 120 -9.20 -33.93 -14.66
CA ASN A 120 -9.06 -35.30 -15.18
C ASN A 120 -7.71 -35.96 -14.82
N GLY A 121 -6.80 -35.22 -14.17
CA GLY A 121 -5.46 -35.68 -13.80
C GLY A 121 -4.49 -35.83 -14.97
N LEU A 122 -4.92 -35.67 -16.22
CA LEU A 122 -4.04 -35.75 -17.39
C LEU A 122 -3.25 -34.44 -17.57
N GLU A 123 -3.89 -33.32 -17.30
CA GLU A 123 -3.29 -31.99 -17.43
C GLU A 123 -2.51 -31.59 -16.17
N ASN A 124 -1.45 -30.80 -16.36
CA ASN A 124 -0.64 -30.27 -15.26
C ASN A 124 -1.10 -28.88 -14.80
N GLU A 125 -1.67 -28.08 -15.70
CA GLU A 125 -2.14 -26.72 -15.46
C GLU A 125 -3.56 -26.60 -16.01
N TYR A 126 -4.50 -26.06 -15.22
CA TYR A 126 -5.89 -25.91 -15.59
C TYR A 126 -6.24 -24.43 -15.73
N LEU A 127 -6.73 -24.00 -16.89
CA LEU A 127 -7.11 -22.61 -17.12
C LEU A 127 -8.41 -22.28 -16.38
N LEU A 128 -8.37 -21.26 -15.51
CA LEU A 128 -9.55 -20.78 -14.79
C LEU A 128 -10.32 -19.79 -15.65
N ARG A 129 -11.63 -20.01 -15.76
CA ARG A 129 -12.55 -19.11 -16.47
C ARG A 129 -13.72 -18.76 -15.56
N PRO A 130 -13.87 -17.50 -15.12
CA PRO A 130 -15.03 -17.09 -14.34
C PRO A 130 -16.29 -17.05 -15.23
N ARG A 131 -17.46 -17.28 -14.64
CA ARG A 131 -18.75 -17.27 -15.39
C ARG A 131 -19.02 -15.92 -16.09
N ARG A 132 -18.55 -14.82 -15.49
CA ARG A 132 -18.73 -13.43 -15.99
C ARG A 132 -17.76 -13.01 -17.10
N LEU A 133 -17.04 -13.94 -17.74
CA LEU A 133 -16.10 -13.57 -18.82
C LEU A 133 -16.80 -13.02 -20.08
N GLN A 134 -18.13 -13.17 -20.21
CA GLN A 134 -18.88 -12.63 -21.36
C GLN A 134 -18.84 -11.10 -21.45
N ASP A 135 -18.57 -10.41 -20.33
CA ASP A 135 -18.46 -8.93 -20.30
C ASP A 135 -17.12 -8.42 -20.86
N GLY A 136 -16.16 -9.31 -21.17
CA GLY A 136 -14.89 -8.97 -21.84
C GLY A 136 -13.88 -8.16 -21.03
N HIS A 137 -14.22 -7.75 -19.80
CA HIS A 137 -13.38 -6.89 -18.95
C HIS A 137 -13.06 -7.49 -17.58
N THR A 138 -13.67 -8.62 -17.22
CA THR A 138 -13.47 -9.26 -15.92
C THR A 138 -12.17 -10.06 -15.91
N GLU A 139 -11.29 -9.76 -14.96
CA GLU A 139 -10.02 -10.47 -14.72
C GLU A 139 -10.02 -11.12 -13.33
N ILE A 140 -9.32 -12.24 -13.18
CA ILE A 140 -9.10 -12.88 -11.88
C ILE A 140 -7.96 -12.12 -11.18
N TYR A 141 -8.23 -11.63 -9.97
CA TYR A 141 -7.23 -10.99 -9.10
C TYR A 141 -6.50 -12.03 -8.26
N SER A 142 -7.23 -12.90 -7.56
CA SER A 142 -6.68 -13.97 -6.71
C SER A 142 -7.59 -15.18 -6.65
N VAL A 143 -6.98 -16.34 -6.35
CA VAL A 143 -7.70 -17.57 -5.98
C VAL A 143 -7.54 -17.76 -4.48
N ASP A 144 -8.64 -17.52 -3.77
CA ASP A 144 -8.67 -17.41 -2.31
C ASP A 144 -8.85 -18.76 -1.63
N GLY A 145 -9.49 -19.71 -2.32
CA GLY A 145 -9.71 -21.06 -1.80
C GLY A 145 -10.00 -22.07 -2.90
N VAL A 146 -9.54 -23.31 -2.69
CA VAL A 146 -9.73 -24.44 -3.61
C VAL A 146 -10.15 -25.66 -2.79
N ASN A 147 -11.39 -26.10 -3.00
CA ASN A 147 -11.97 -27.23 -2.27
C ASN A 147 -12.34 -28.35 -3.21
N SER A 148 -11.99 -29.57 -2.82
CA SER A 148 -12.36 -30.81 -3.49
C SER A 148 -13.74 -31.27 -3.03
N SER A 149 -14.65 -31.51 -3.99
CA SER A 149 -15.86 -32.28 -3.74
C SER A 149 -15.67 -33.70 -4.29
N ARG A 150 -14.88 -34.53 -3.60
CA ARG A 150 -14.81 -35.98 -3.87
C ARG A 150 -15.84 -36.68 -2.98
N HIS A 151 -16.51 -37.70 -3.51
CA HIS A 151 -17.56 -38.46 -2.79
C HIS A 151 -17.18 -38.74 -1.32
N ALA A 152 -17.91 -38.09 -0.41
CA ALA A 152 -17.87 -38.20 1.05
C ALA A 152 -16.68 -37.59 1.84
N GLU A 153 -15.61 -37.12 1.19
CA GLU A 153 -14.51 -36.41 1.88
C GLU A 153 -14.24 -35.06 1.20
N GLU A 154 -14.69 -33.97 1.84
CA GLU A 154 -14.26 -32.61 1.47
C GLU A 154 -12.77 -32.45 1.81
N GLY A 155 -11.96 -32.27 0.78
CA GLY A 155 -10.53 -32.04 0.93
C GLY A 155 -10.15 -30.63 0.52
N ALA A 156 -9.78 -29.79 1.46
CA ALA A 156 -9.26 -28.45 1.18
C ALA A 156 -7.83 -28.52 0.63
N TYR A 157 -7.54 -27.77 -0.43
CA TYR A 157 -6.18 -27.58 -0.91
C TYR A 157 -5.55 -26.38 -0.20
N VAL A 158 -4.29 -26.54 0.21
CA VAL A 158 -3.55 -25.48 0.89
C VAL A 158 -2.74 -24.67 -0.13
N PRO A 159 -2.69 -23.32 -0.06
CA PRO A 159 -1.86 -22.54 -0.97
C PRO A 159 -0.37 -22.90 -0.81
N PHE A 160 0.34 -23.13 -1.92
CA PHE A 160 1.76 -23.50 -1.92
C PHE A 160 2.66 -22.49 -1.20
N THR A 161 2.27 -21.21 -1.22
CA THR A 161 2.96 -20.11 -0.54
C THR A 161 2.93 -20.25 0.99
N SER A 162 1.93 -20.88 1.59
CA SER A 162 1.79 -20.96 3.06
C SER A 162 2.91 -21.75 3.75
N PHE A 163 3.52 -22.74 3.08
CA PHE A 163 4.55 -23.60 3.67
C PHE A 163 5.93 -23.42 3.05
N ARG A 164 6.05 -22.99 1.78
CA ARG A 164 7.35 -22.69 1.17
C ARG A 164 8.08 -21.57 1.92
N HIS A 165 7.34 -20.57 2.39
CA HIS A 165 7.91 -19.38 3.04
C HIS A 165 8.37 -19.64 4.47
N ARG A 166 8.03 -20.79 5.08
CA ARG A 166 8.51 -21.20 6.42
C ARG A 166 9.86 -21.91 6.39
N GLY A 167 10.60 -21.87 5.28
CA GLY A 167 11.87 -22.59 5.11
C GLY A 167 11.72 -24.12 5.10
N GLY A 168 10.49 -24.63 5.05
CA GLY A 168 10.16 -26.05 5.09
C GLY A 168 10.40 -26.76 3.75
N MET A 169 11.65 -26.84 3.30
CA MET A 169 12.05 -27.78 2.23
C MET A 169 12.14 -29.23 2.74
N LEU A 170 11.40 -29.59 3.78
CA LEU A 170 11.30 -30.97 4.27
C LEU A 170 10.11 -31.62 3.58
N ARG A 171 10.37 -32.61 2.71
CA ARG A 171 9.35 -33.49 2.08
C ARG A 171 8.29 -34.03 3.06
N ARG A 172 8.58 -34.05 4.36
CA ARG A 172 7.72 -34.59 5.43
C ARG A 172 6.70 -33.59 6.01
N THR A 173 6.82 -32.30 5.74
CA THR A 173 5.91 -31.25 6.24
C THR A 173 5.06 -30.60 5.16
N ALA A 174 5.22 -31.01 3.89
CA ALA A 174 4.37 -30.54 2.81
C ALA A 174 2.94 -31.08 3.02
N PRO A 175 1.90 -30.24 2.91
CA PRO A 175 0.51 -30.70 2.95
C PRO A 175 0.23 -31.76 1.89
N GLU A 176 -0.68 -32.67 2.21
CA GLU A 176 -1.09 -33.76 1.32
C GLU A 176 -1.71 -33.28 0.00
N ARG A 177 -2.31 -32.08 0.02
CA ARG A 177 -2.88 -31.37 -1.13
C ARG A 177 -2.50 -29.90 -1.07
N TYR A 178 -1.95 -29.39 -2.16
CA TYR A 178 -1.66 -27.97 -2.30
C TYR A 178 -1.93 -27.46 -3.70
N TYR A 179 -2.12 -26.16 -3.83
CA TYR A 179 -2.32 -25.51 -5.12
C TYR A 179 -1.39 -24.32 -5.31
N HIS A 180 -1.10 -24.01 -6.57
CA HIS A 180 -0.33 -22.84 -6.99
C HIS A 180 -1.01 -22.20 -8.19
N THR A 181 -1.04 -20.87 -8.24
CA THR A 181 -1.59 -20.13 -9.39
C THR A 181 -0.49 -19.51 -10.23
N ARG A 182 -0.66 -19.50 -11.54
CA ARG A 182 0.20 -18.77 -12.47
C ARG A 182 -0.63 -17.82 -13.30
N VAL A 183 -0.16 -16.60 -13.44
CA VAL A 183 -0.81 -15.58 -14.26
C VAL A 183 0.05 -15.37 -15.50
N ARG A 184 -0.58 -15.36 -16.68
CA ARG A 184 0.06 -15.03 -17.95
C ARG A 184 -0.79 -14.05 -18.71
N ARG A 185 -0.16 -13.11 -19.41
CA ARG A 185 -0.88 -12.19 -20.30
C ARG A 185 -1.39 -12.97 -21.51
N GLY A 186 -2.70 -12.97 -21.71
CA GLY A 186 -3.38 -13.58 -22.84
C GLY A 186 -3.29 -12.72 -24.11
N VAL A 187 -3.77 -13.26 -25.23
CA VAL A 187 -3.72 -12.61 -26.55
C VAL A 187 -4.59 -11.36 -26.65
N THR A 188 -5.64 -11.26 -25.82
CA THR A 188 -6.53 -10.09 -25.73
C THR A 188 -5.93 -8.95 -24.92
N GLY A 189 -4.78 -9.17 -24.28
CA GLY A 189 -4.15 -8.21 -23.37
C GLY A 189 -4.58 -8.36 -21.90
N LEU A 190 -5.64 -9.13 -21.62
CA LEU A 190 -6.09 -9.51 -20.27
C LEU A 190 -5.19 -10.61 -19.68
N HIS A 191 -5.34 -10.90 -18.38
CA HIS A 191 -4.59 -11.93 -17.70
C HIS A 191 -5.35 -13.25 -17.57
N ASP A 192 -4.74 -14.33 -18.06
CA ASP A 192 -5.20 -15.70 -17.88
C ASP A 192 -4.59 -16.28 -16.60
N THR A 193 -5.44 -16.83 -15.73
CA THR A 193 -5.01 -17.50 -14.50
C THR A 193 -5.09 -19.02 -14.65
N TRP A 194 -3.97 -19.67 -14.36
CA TRP A 194 -3.82 -21.12 -14.40
C TRP A 194 -3.69 -21.68 -13.00
N LEU A 195 -4.42 -22.75 -12.72
CA LEU A 195 -4.36 -23.51 -11.47
C LEU A 195 -3.48 -24.75 -11.64
N ILE A 196 -2.54 -24.93 -10.72
CA ILE A 196 -1.65 -26.08 -10.65
C ILE A 196 -1.91 -26.79 -9.34
N LEU A 197 -2.18 -28.09 -9.40
CA LEU A 197 -2.46 -28.92 -8.24
C LEU A 197 -1.26 -29.82 -7.96
N GLY A 198 -0.98 -30.04 -6.68
CA GLY A 198 0.10 -30.91 -6.22
C GLY A 198 -0.17 -31.50 -4.84
N GLY A 199 0.76 -32.33 -4.39
CA GLY A 199 0.68 -33.06 -3.12
C GLY A 199 0.59 -34.57 -3.33
N GLN A 200 1.07 -35.33 -2.35
CA GLN A 200 1.20 -36.78 -2.46
C GLN A 200 -0.14 -37.49 -2.70
N VAL A 201 -1.21 -36.99 -2.09
CA VAL A 201 -2.56 -37.55 -2.29
C VAL A 201 -3.09 -37.22 -3.68
N TRP A 202 -2.78 -36.02 -4.21
CA TRP A 202 -3.14 -35.68 -5.59
C TRP A 202 -2.40 -36.56 -6.61
N GLU A 203 -1.08 -36.71 -6.46
CA GLU A 203 -0.24 -37.51 -7.36
C GLU A 203 -0.63 -38.98 -7.39
N ASN A 204 -0.95 -39.57 -6.23
CA ASN A 204 -1.40 -40.96 -6.14
C ASN A 204 -2.78 -41.19 -6.75
N ASN A 205 -3.65 -40.17 -6.78
CA ASN A 205 -5.02 -40.28 -7.30
C ASN A 205 -5.16 -39.82 -8.76
N ARG A 206 -4.07 -39.34 -9.37
CA ARG A 206 -4.04 -38.70 -10.69
C ARG A 206 -4.64 -39.56 -11.83
N SER A 207 -4.64 -40.88 -11.70
CA SER A 207 -5.07 -41.83 -12.73
C SER A 207 -6.44 -42.48 -12.51
N ILE A 208 -7.12 -42.21 -11.40
CA ILE A 208 -8.20 -43.09 -10.91
C ILE A 208 -9.60 -42.52 -11.11
N THR A 209 -9.82 -41.19 -11.00
CA THR A 209 -11.16 -40.58 -11.14
C THR A 209 -11.09 -39.08 -11.44
N SER A 210 -12.06 -38.54 -12.18
CA SER A 210 -12.27 -37.10 -12.31
C SER A 210 -12.70 -36.48 -10.98
N GLU A 211 -12.04 -35.40 -10.57
CA GLU A 211 -12.36 -34.63 -9.36
C GLU A 211 -13.03 -33.31 -9.73
N THR A 212 -14.02 -32.87 -8.96
CA THR A 212 -14.63 -31.55 -9.16
C THR A 212 -14.13 -30.60 -8.07
N LEU A 213 -13.62 -29.44 -8.47
CA LEU A 213 -13.12 -28.41 -7.58
C LEU A 213 -14.08 -27.23 -7.52
N SER A 214 -14.41 -26.81 -6.29
CA SER A 214 -15.06 -25.54 -6.00
C SER A 214 -13.98 -24.49 -5.74
N LEU A 215 -14.07 -23.36 -6.44
CA LEU A 215 -13.08 -22.28 -6.37
C LEU A 215 -13.72 -21.02 -5.78
N GLN A 216 -13.03 -20.42 -4.81
CA GLN A 216 -13.33 -19.07 -4.32
C GLN A 216 -12.34 -18.11 -4.99
N ILE A 217 -12.87 -17.15 -5.76
CA ILE A 217 -12.06 -16.27 -6.60
C ILE A 217 -12.45 -14.83 -6.32
N THR A 218 -11.46 -13.96 -6.18
CA THR A 218 -11.66 -12.51 -6.21
C THR A 218 -11.34 -12.01 -7.61
N GLY A 219 -12.26 -11.21 -8.16
CA GLY A 219 -12.15 -10.59 -9.47
C GLY A 219 -11.95 -9.09 -9.40
N THR A 220 -11.53 -8.53 -10.52
CA THR A 220 -11.51 -7.10 -10.79
C THR A 220 -11.98 -6.83 -12.22
N ASN A 221 -12.22 -5.56 -12.56
CA ASN A 221 -12.37 -5.17 -13.95
C ASN A 221 -11.02 -4.65 -14.45
N GLY A 222 -10.41 -5.38 -15.39
CA GLY A 222 -9.12 -5.07 -15.98
C GLY A 222 -9.19 -3.86 -16.91
N GLN A 223 -8.94 -4.06 -18.21
CA GLN A 223 -8.90 -2.96 -19.17
C GLN A 223 -10.30 -2.44 -19.55
N LEU A 224 -10.97 -1.77 -18.62
CA LEU A 224 -12.14 -0.95 -18.92
C LEU A 224 -11.71 0.35 -19.61
N PRO A 225 -12.41 0.80 -20.67
CA PRO A 225 -12.12 2.08 -21.28
C PRO A 225 -12.23 3.23 -20.28
N ARG A 226 -11.25 4.15 -20.29
CA ARG A 226 -11.21 5.32 -19.40
C ARG A 226 -12.50 6.16 -19.44
N LYS A 227 -13.19 6.21 -20.60
CA LYS A 227 -14.49 6.88 -20.76
C LYS A 227 -15.59 6.23 -19.92
N ALA A 228 -15.62 4.89 -19.83
CA ALA A 228 -16.58 4.17 -19.01
C ALA A 228 -16.35 4.47 -17.52
N LEU A 229 -15.09 4.49 -17.07
CA LEU A 229 -14.70 4.84 -15.70
C LEU A 229 -14.99 6.29 -15.31
N GLN A 230 -15.00 7.21 -16.27
CA GLN A 230 -15.40 8.60 -16.00
C GLN A 230 -16.91 8.76 -15.86
N SER A 231 -17.69 7.91 -16.54
CA SER A 231 -19.15 7.85 -16.42
C SER A 231 -19.66 6.99 -15.27
N THR A 232 -18.81 6.15 -14.65
CA THR A 232 -19.21 5.35 -13.48
C THR A 232 -19.46 6.25 -12.29
N LEU A 233 -20.74 6.41 -11.94
CA LEU A 233 -21.17 7.07 -10.72
C LEU A 233 -21.39 6.01 -9.65
N LEU A 234 -20.45 5.92 -8.70
CA LEU A 234 -20.68 5.24 -7.42
C LEU A 234 -21.59 6.12 -6.58
N ASN A 235 -22.90 5.95 -6.71
CA ASN A 235 -23.90 6.79 -6.04
C ASN A 235 -24.79 6.05 -5.02
N ARG A 236 -24.59 4.75 -4.87
CA ARG A 236 -25.31 3.89 -3.93
C ARG A 236 -24.32 3.01 -3.19
N CYS A 237 -24.55 2.89 -1.88
CA CYS A 237 -23.92 1.89 -1.04
C CYS A 237 -24.87 0.70 -0.94
N GLU A 238 -24.35 -0.52 -0.96
CA GLU A 238 -25.14 -1.70 -0.62
C GLU A 238 -25.60 -1.56 0.84
N GLN A 239 -26.89 -1.83 1.09
CA GLN A 239 -27.60 -1.38 2.28
C GLN A 239 -27.20 -2.18 3.54
N THR A 240 -26.04 -1.86 4.11
CA THR A 240 -25.56 -2.48 5.37
C THR A 240 -25.76 -1.56 6.58
N LEU A 241 -25.93 -0.25 6.35
CA LEU A 241 -26.06 0.75 7.41
C LEU A 241 -27.53 1.07 7.71
N GLN A 242 -27.85 1.25 9.00
CA GLN A 242 -29.19 1.66 9.45
C GLN A 242 -29.55 3.10 9.01
N LEU A 243 -28.55 3.90 8.65
CA LEU A 243 -28.71 5.29 8.20
C LEU A 243 -28.54 5.38 6.67
N PRO A 244 -29.40 6.10 5.96
CA PRO A 244 -29.23 6.31 4.53
C PRO A 244 -28.01 7.20 4.27
N VAL A 245 -26.99 6.65 3.60
CA VAL A 245 -25.80 7.39 3.19
C VAL A 245 -25.87 7.77 1.72
N ARG A 246 -25.41 8.99 1.40
CA ARG A 246 -25.21 9.42 0.01
C ARG A 246 -23.76 9.15 -0.36
N VAL A 247 -23.54 8.40 -1.45
CA VAL A 247 -22.20 8.16 -1.97
C VAL A 247 -21.87 9.21 -3.03
N GLN A 248 -20.69 9.79 -2.92
CA GLN A 248 -20.15 10.73 -3.89
C GLN A 248 -18.68 10.41 -4.11
N ASN A 249 -18.27 10.38 -5.38
CA ASN A 249 -16.87 10.23 -5.72
C ASN A 249 -16.15 11.58 -5.59
N LEU A 250 -15.02 11.60 -4.89
CA LEU A 250 -14.20 12.79 -4.67
C LEU A 250 -13.11 12.95 -5.75
N CYS A 251 -12.61 11.85 -6.28
CA CYS A 251 -11.49 11.82 -7.22
C CYS A 251 -11.84 10.96 -8.43
N LYS A 252 -11.20 11.17 -9.57
CA LYS A 252 -11.45 10.32 -10.74
C LYS A 252 -10.91 8.90 -10.46
N PRO A 253 -11.64 7.82 -10.78
CA PRO A 253 -11.12 6.47 -10.64
C PRO A 253 -9.82 6.30 -11.44
N THR A 254 -8.86 5.58 -10.85
CA THR A 254 -7.57 5.29 -11.47
C THR A 254 -7.69 4.18 -12.51
N LEU A 255 -6.68 4.08 -13.39
CA LEU A 255 -6.53 2.92 -14.27
C LEU A 255 -5.76 1.81 -13.52
N PRO A 256 -5.99 0.53 -13.84
CA PRO A 256 -5.18 -0.56 -13.31
C PRO A 256 -3.68 -0.33 -13.59
N ALA A 257 -2.85 -0.46 -12.55
CA ALA A 257 -1.40 -0.42 -12.68
C ALA A 257 -0.86 -1.85 -12.74
N TYR A 258 -0.33 -2.26 -13.89
CA TYR A 258 0.31 -3.56 -14.05
C TYR A 258 1.82 -3.43 -13.85
N PRO A 259 2.49 -4.42 -13.23
CA PRO A 259 3.93 -4.37 -13.06
C PRO A 259 4.65 -4.40 -14.42
N PRO A 260 5.78 -3.70 -14.57
CA PRO A 260 6.59 -3.75 -15.79
C PRO A 260 7.04 -5.17 -16.13
N ALA A 261 6.88 -5.57 -17.39
CA ALA A 261 7.28 -6.89 -17.90
C ALA A 261 8.66 -6.88 -18.58
N GLU A 262 9.43 -5.81 -18.40
CA GLU A 262 10.71 -5.60 -19.09
C GLU A 262 11.83 -6.52 -18.60
N ASP A 263 12.81 -6.72 -19.49
CA ASP A 263 13.92 -7.61 -19.23
C ASP A 263 14.82 -7.05 -18.11
N ARG A 264 15.00 -7.85 -17.05
CA ARG A 264 15.73 -7.55 -15.79
C ARG A 264 14.99 -6.75 -14.71
N PHE A 265 13.71 -6.35 -14.89
CA PHE A 265 12.94 -5.69 -13.80
C PHE A 265 12.95 -6.51 -12.51
N HIS A 266 12.61 -7.80 -12.62
CA HIS A 266 12.59 -8.74 -11.49
C HIS A 266 13.95 -8.88 -10.80
N TRP A 267 15.05 -8.86 -11.57
CA TRP A 267 16.40 -8.94 -11.01
C TRP A 267 16.76 -7.67 -10.23
N ARG A 268 16.38 -6.49 -10.74
CA ARG A 268 16.53 -5.22 -10.00
C ARG A 268 15.71 -5.20 -8.71
N VAL A 269 14.51 -5.79 -8.75
CA VAL A 269 13.69 -5.97 -7.55
C VAL A 269 14.42 -6.84 -6.51
N LEU A 270 14.93 -8.00 -6.92
CA LEU A 270 15.68 -8.87 -6.02
C LEU A 270 16.96 -8.23 -5.47
N SER A 271 17.67 -7.45 -6.28
CA SER A 271 18.92 -6.80 -5.86
C SER A 271 18.72 -5.76 -4.75
N HIS A 272 17.61 -5.01 -4.75
CA HIS A 272 17.41 -3.94 -3.75
C HIS A 272 16.82 -4.42 -2.42
N LEU A 273 16.36 -5.67 -2.35
CA LEU A 273 15.89 -6.30 -1.11
C LEU A 273 17.05 -6.73 -0.19
N GLY A 274 18.29 -6.72 -0.67
CA GLY A 274 19.46 -7.07 0.13
C GLY A 274 19.75 -6.01 1.21
N SER A 275 20.11 -6.46 2.41
CA SER A 275 20.45 -5.56 3.54
C SER A 275 21.65 -4.65 3.26
N SER A 276 22.60 -5.10 2.42
CA SER A 276 23.75 -4.30 2.01
C SER A 276 23.41 -3.18 1.01
N PHE A 277 22.18 -3.14 0.50
CA PHE A 277 21.77 -2.19 -0.54
C PHE A 277 21.79 -0.74 -0.05
N LEU A 278 21.61 -0.50 1.26
CA LEU A 278 21.69 0.83 1.85
C LEU A 278 23.00 1.54 1.47
N ASN A 279 24.14 0.87 1.57
CA ASN A 279 25.43 1.48 1.24
C ASN A 279 25.56 1.89 -0.23
N MET A 280 24.85 1.19 -1.14
CA MET A 280 24.85 1.51 -2.56
C MET A 280 23.97 2.73 -2.88
N MET A 281 22.99 3.04 -2.03
CA MET A 281 22.07 4.16 -2.20
C MET A 281 22.69 5.54 -1.87
N ALA A 282 23.98 5.62 -1.57
CA ALA A 282 24.73 6.86 -1.38
C ALA A 282 24.92 7.70 -2.68
N SER A 283 24.11 7.45 -3.70
CA SER A 283 24.11 8.15 -4.99
C SER A 283 22.67 8.42 -5.42
N ALA A 284 22.43 9.63 -5.93
CA ALA A 284 21.12 10.03 -6.46
C ALA A 284 20.68 9.13 -7.61
N GLU A 285 21.60 8.65 -8.45
CA GLU A 285 21.27 7.74 -9.55
C GLU A 285 20.69 6.41 -9.04
N VAL A 286 21.28 5.84 -7.99
CA VAL A 286 20.82 4.57 -7.41
C VAL A 286 19.48 4.76 -6.70
N LEU A 287 19.30 5.86 -5.96
CA LEU A 287 18.03 6.17 -5.31
C LEU A 287 16.91 6.37 -6.35
N ARG A 288 17.14 7.18 -7.39
CA ARG A 288 16.19 7.35 -8.51
C ARG A 288 15.86 6.02 -9.17
N GLY A 289 16.87 5.23 -9.50
CA GLY A 289 16.71 3.93 -10.14
C GLY A 289 15.97 2.90 -9.29
N THR A 290 16.03 3.03 -7.96
CA THR A 290 15.30 2.18 -7.01
C THR A 290 13.86 2.61 -6.88
N LEU A 291 13.61 3.91 -6.68
CA LEU A 291 12.25 4.45 -6.59
C LEU A 291 11.48 4.29 -7.91
N ALA A 292 12.16 4.36 -9.05
CA ALA A 292 11.58 4.09 -10.36
C ALA A 292 10.98 2.68 -10.50
N LEU A 293 11.45 1.69 -9.71
CA LEU A 293 10.85 0.34 -9.71
C LEU A 293 9.39 0.34 -9.22
N TYR A 294 8.98 1.39 -8.53
CA TYR A 294 7.65 1.56 -7.95
C TYR A 294 6.75 2.48 -8.81
N ASN A 295 7.30 3.16 -9.82
CA ASN A 295 6.56 4.03 -10.72
C ASN A 295 5.99 3.25 -11.92
N TRP A 296 4.98 2.41 -11.69
CA TRP A 296 4.43 1.50 -12.73
C TRP A 296 3.59 2.20 -13.81
N GLN A 297 3.11 3.41 -13.55
CA GLN A 297 2.26 4.15 -14.50
C GLN A 297 3.05 5.14 -15.37
N GLU A 298 4.35 5.33 -15.10
CA GLU A 298 5.25 6.27 -15.80
C GLU A 298 4.67 7.70 -15.92
N ASP A 299 3.96 8.16 -14.89
CA ASP A 299 3.37 9.50 -14.88
C ASP A 299 4.45 10.59 -14.94
N GLU A 300 4.22 11.63 -15.76
CA GLU A 300 5.12 12.78 -15.90
C GLU A 300 5.37 13.46 -14.55
N MET A 301 4.34 13.57 -13.69
CA MET A 301 4.51 14.16 -12.36
C MET A 301 5.46 13.34 -11.50
N ASN A 302 5.35 12.01 -11.53
CA ASN A 302 6.24 11.13 -10.78
C ASN A 302 7.67 11.18 -11.32
N ASN A 303 7.83 11.21 -12.65
CA ASN A 303 9.15 11.33 -13.29
C ASN A 303 9.83 12.65 -12.89
N ARG A 304 9.10 13.78 -12.91
CA ARG A 304 9.62 15.08 -12.45
C ARG A 304 10.09 15.04 -10.99
N LYS A 305 9.35 14.37 -10.10
CA LYS A 305 9.76 14.20 -8.69
C LYS A 305 11.02 13.36 -8.54
N LEU A 306 11.15 12.30 -9.34
CA LEU A 306 12.36 11.47 -9.34
C LEU A 306 13.56 12.26 -9.86
N ASP A 307 13.40 12.99 -10.97
CA ASP A 307 14.46 13.80 -11.57
C ASP A 307 14.90 14.95 -10.67
N ALA A 308 14.00 15.44 -9.79
CA ALA A 308 14.30 16.45 -8.79
C ALA A 308 15.23 15.97 -7.66
N ILE A 309 15.52 14.68 -7.54
CA ILE A 309 16.55 14.19 -6.62
C ILE A 309 17.91 14.56 -7.19
N MET A 310 18.56 15.59 -6.63
CA MET A 310 19.81 16.12 -7.17
C MET A 310 21.02 15.35 -6.66
N ALA A 311 21.09 15.09 -5.35
CA ALA A 311 22.23 14.47 -4.69
C ALA A 311 21.79 13.63 -3.50
N VAL A 312 22.58 12.60 -3.18
CA VAL A 312 22.43 11.81 -1.95
C VAL A 312 23.82 11.67 -1.32
N ARG A 313 23.91 11.85 -0.01
CA ARG A 313 25.15 11.72 0.77
C ARG A 313 24.87 10.98 2.05
N HIS A 314 25.82 10.14 2.45
CA HIS A 314 25.74 9.40 3.71
C HIS A 314 26.83 9.90 4.65
N GLU A 315 26.43 10.34 5.84
CA GLU A 315 27.35 10.70 6.90
C GLU A 315 27.24 9.70 8.05
N HIS A 316 28.39 9.25 8.55
CA HIS A 316 28.41 8.31 9.66
C HIS A 316 28.25 9.07 10.97
N LEU A 317 27.25 8.68 11.76
CA LEU A 317 27.01 9.20 13.09
C LEU A 317 27.53 8.22 14.14
N GLN A 318 28.21 8.75 15.16
CA GLN A 318 28.66 7.99 16.32
C GLN A 318 28.38 8.80 17.58
N ARG A 319 27.67 8.19 18.54
CA ARG A 319 27.43 8.80 19.85
C ARG A 319 27.49 7.78 20.97
N PHE A 320 27.92 8.22 22.15
CA PHE A 320 27.81 7.41 23.36
C PHE A 320 26.49 7.71 24.06
N GLU A 321 25.73 6.66 24.38
CA GLU A 321 24.48 6.76 25.12
C GLU A 321 24.43 5.65 26.17
N LYS A 322 24.20 6.01 27.44
CA LYS A 322 24.12 5.07 28.58
C LYS A 322 25.31 4.08 28.67
N GLY A 323 26.51 4.51 28.26
CA GLY A 323 27.72 3.68 28.29
C GLY A 323 27.96 2.80 27.06
N PHE A 324 27.08 2.83 26.06
CA PHE A 324 27.23 2.09 24.80
C PHE A 324 27.50 3.04 23.64
N LEU A 325 28.31 2.61 22.67
CA LEU A 325 28.52 3.32 21.41
C LEU A 325 27.38 2.98 20.44
N LEU A 326 26.51 3.95 20.16
CA LEU A 326 25.56 3.87 19.07
C LEU A 326 26.21 4.36 17.77
N ARG A 327 25.95 3.60 16.70
CA ARG A 327 26.35 3.94 15.33
C ARG A 327 25.08 4.22 14.53
N GLY A 328 25.16 5.19 13.63
CA GLY A 328 24.09 5.44 12.68
C GLY A 328 24.59 6.04 11.37
N ILE A 329 23.66 6.20 10.44
CA ILE A 329 23.89 6.87 9.15
C ILE A 329 22.87 8.00 9.01
N ASP A 330 23.34 9.23 8.81
CA ASP A 330 22.52 10.34 8.31
C ASP A 330 22.50 10.26 6.78
N ILE A 331 21.30 10.10 6.22
CA ILE A 331 21.05 10.04 4.78
C ILE A 331 20.58 11.43 4.38
N GLU A 332 21.46 12.21 3.80
CA GLU A 332 21.16 13.53 3.29
C GLU A 332 20.74 13.44 1.82
N VAL A 333 19.51 13.86 1.51
CA VAL A 333 18.99 13.91 0.14
C VAL A 333 18.72 15.36 -0.23
N THR A 334 19.38 15.82 -1.30
CA THR A 334 19.15 17.15 -1.87
C THR A 334 18.08 17.08 -2.94
N LEU A 335 17.02 17.89 -2.81
CA LEU A 335 15.89 17.95 -3.73
C LEU A 335 15.78 19.33 -4.40
N ASP A 336 15.43 19.37 -5.67
CA ASP A 336 15.00 20.58 -6.38
C ASP A 336 13.50 20.81 -6.12
N SER A 337 13.14 21.95 -5.52
CA SER A 337 11.75 22.29 -5.23
C SER A 337 10.86 22.37 -6.47
N ASN A 338 11.43 22.64 -7.65
CA ASN A 338 10.67 22.80 -8.90
C ASN A 338 10.03 21.49 -9.40
N GLY A 339 10.51 20.33 -8.94
CA GLY A 339 9.91 19.04 -9.28
C GLY A 339 8.67 18.68 -8.47
N PHE A 340 8.31 19.47 -7.45
CA PHE A 340 7.25 19.17 -6.49
C PHE A 340 6.12 20.19 -6.55
N THR A 341 4.93 19.75 -6.14
CA THR A 341 3.73 20.61 -6.05
C THR A 341 3.67 21.35 -4.71
N GLY A 342 4.74 22.07 -4.37
CA GLY A 342 4.88 22.85 -3.13
C GLY A 342 5.42 22.06 -1.93
N GLU A 343 5.57 22.74 -0.79
CA GLU A 343 6.19 22.19 0.42
C GLU A 343 5.47 20.94 0.96
N GLY A 344 4.13 20.90 0.91
CA GLY A 344 3.37 19.73 1.39
C GLY A 344 3.71 18.43 0.63
N ASP A 345 3.98 18.53 -0.67
CA ASP A 345 4.41 17.40 -1.49
C ASP A 345 5.83 16.94 -1.13
N ILE A 346 6.73 17.88 -0.85
CA ILE A 346 8.10 17.59 -0.40
C ILE A 346 8.08 16.91 0.98
N HIS A 347 7.29 17.42 1.92
CA HIS A 347 7.14 16.83 3.25
C HIS A 347 6.54 15.43 3.18
N LEU A 348 5.51 15.21 2.35
CA LEU A 348 4.92 13.89 2.14
C LEU A 348 5.93 12.91 1.52
N PHE A 349 6.68 13.36 0.50
CA PHE A 349 7.73 12.56 -0.11
C PHE A 349 8.85 12.22 0.88
N GLY A 350 9.24 13.17 1.74
CA GLY A 350 10.21 12.96 2.80
C GLY A 350 9.74 11.95 3.85
N GLU A 351 8.48 12.02 4.26
CA GLU A 351 7.90 11.04 5.19
C GLU A 351 7.89 9.63 4.58
N MET A 352 7.56 9.54 3.30
CA MET A 352 7.63 8.31 2.52
C MET A 352 9.05 7.73 2.45
N LEU A 353 10.05 8.59 2.17
CA LEU A 353 11.45 8.20 2.17
C LEU A 353 11.93 7.78 3.56
N ASN A 354 11.52 8.48 4.63
CA ASN A 354 11.93 8.16 5.98
C ASN A 354 11.48 6.73 6.36
N ARG A 355 10.21 6.40 6.05
CA ARG A 355 9.66 5.06 6.27
C ARG A 355 10.35 4.01 5.40
N PHE A 356 10.67 4.32 4.16
CA PHE A 356 11.45 3.44 3.30
C PHE A 356 12.85 3.15 3.88
N PHE A 357 13.59 4.18 4.28
CA PHE A 357 14.92 4.00 4.86
C PHE A 357 14.86 3.28 6.21
N SER A 358 13.81 3.46 7.01
CA SER A 358 13.61 2.73 8.27
C SER A 358 13.67 1.21 8.11
N LEU A 359 13.35 0.67 6.92
CA LEU A 359 13.44 -0.77 6.62
C LEU A 359 14.89 -1.29 6.63
N TYR A 360 15.87 -0.41 6.38
CA TYR A 360 17.28 -0.73 6.38
C TYR A 360 17.95 -0.45 7.74
N ALA A 361 17.18 -0.02 8.76
CA ALA A 361 17.69 0.09 10.12
C ALA A 361 17.89 -1.33 10.70
N ASP A 362 19.02 -1.51 11.37
CA ASP A 362 19.43 -2.75 12.01
C ASP A 362 19.68 -2.50 13.51
N ILE A 363 19.76 -3.56 14.30
CA ILE A 363 20.03 -3.53 15.75
C ILE A 363 21.31 -2.76 16.07
N HIS A 364 22.29 -2.82 15.17
CA HIS A 364 23.60 -2.21 15.35
C HIS A 364 23.77 -0.85 14.66
N LEU A 365 22.77 -0.41 13.88
CA LEU A 365 22.86 0.78 13.05
C LEU A 365 21.49 1.44 12.90
N PHE A 366 21.31 2.60 13.53
CA PHE A 366 20.14 3.44 13.27
C PHE A 366 20.35 4.26 11.99
N ASN A 367 19.27 4.71 11.38
CA ASN A 367 19.37 5.68 10.29
C ASN A 367 18.52 6.92 10.56
N GLN A 368 18.87 8.01 9.89
CA GLN A 368 18.16 9.28 9.96
C GLN A 368 18.07 9.86 8.55
N LEU A 369 16.94 10.48 8.23
CA LEU A 369 16.75 11.19 6.97
C LEU A 369 16.87 12.69 7.18
N THR A 370 17.67 13.33 6.33
CA THR A 370 17.77 14.78 6.21
C THR A 370 17.49 15.18 4.75
N LEU A 371 16.51 16.05 4.53
CA LEU A 371 16.25 16.66 3.22
C LEU A 371 16.81 18.08 3.16
N ILE A 372 17.50 18.39 2.07
CA ILE A 372 17.94 19.74 1.73
C ILE A 372 17.18 20.20 0.50
N ILE A 373 16.38 21.25 0.63
CA ILE A 373 15.58 21.80 -0.46
C ILE A 373 16.36 22.90 -1.15
N GLN A 374 16.60 22.77 -2.45
CA GLN A 374 17.16 23.82 -3.30
C GLN A 374 16.03 24.47 -4.10
N PRO A 375 16.08 25.80 -4.34
CA PRO A 375 17.17 26.72 -4.04
C PRO A 375 17.10 27.36 -2.64
N SER A 376 16.08 27.09 -1.84
CA SER A 376 15.85 27.77 -0.55
C SER A 376 16.91 27.47 0.52
N GLY A 377 17.61 26.34 0.39
CA GLY A 377 18.55 25.83 1.40
C GLY A 377 17.87 25.31 2.66
N LYS A 378 16.54 25.19 2.67
CA LYS A 378 15.77 24.73 3.84
C LYS A 378 16.15 23.28 4.15
N CYS A 379 16.52 23.02 5.40
CA CYS A 379 16.85 21.70 5.90
C CYS A 379 15.69 21.14 6.73
N ILE A 380 15.22 19.95 6.38
CA ILE A 380 14.16 19.23 7.10
C ILE A 380 14.74 17.90 7.55
N ARG A 381 14.63 17.58 8.83
CA ARG A 381 15.20 16.37 9.41
C ARG A 381 14.14 15.57 10.15
N TRP A 382 14.13 14.25 9.91
CA TRP A 382 13.25 13.30 10.59
C TRP A 382 13.91 12.75 11.84
N THR A 383 13.10 12.15 12.72
CA THR A 383 13.58 11.43 13.89
C THR A 383 14.39 10.19 13.48
N GLU A 384 15.27 9.74 14.35
CA GLU A 384 16.07 8.53 14.13
C GLU A 384 15.19 7.29 14.07
N ASN A 385 15.42 6.45 13.06
CA ASN A 385 14.78 5.15 12.94
C ASN A 385 15.67 4.10 13.61
N HIS A 386 15.16 3.57 14.73
CA HIS A 386 15.77 2.46 15.45
C HIS A 386 14.96 1.21 15.20
N ASN A 387 15.61 0.12 14.78
CA ASN A 387 14.97 -1.17 14.63
C ASN A 387 15.57 -2.16 15.63
N GLN A 388 14.73 -2.69 16.51
CA GLN A 388 15.14 -3.70 17.50
C GLN A 388 14.94 -5.13 16.98
N ASN A 389 14.40 -5.29 15.78
CA ASN A 389 14.14 -6.61 15.19
C ASN A 389 15.35 -7.04 14.34
N LEU A 390 15.86 -8.25 14.61
CA LEU A 390 16.65 -8.97 13.61
C LEU A 390 15.78 -9.15 12.36
N PRO A 391 16.29 -8.98 11.13
CA PRO A 391 15.53 -9.37 9.95
C PRO A 391 15.18 -10.86 10.10
N ARG A 392 13.87 -11.15 10.17
CA ARG A 392 13.34 -12.52 10.21
C ARG A 392 13.28 -13.13 8.83
#